data_AF-A0A1A8QJJ2-F1
#
_entry.id   AF-A0A1A8QJJ2-F1
#
_cell.length_a   1.000
_cell.length_b   1.000
_cell.length_c   1.000
_cell.angle_alpha   90.00
_cell.angle_beta   90.00
_cell.angle_gamma   90.00
#
_symmetry.space_group_name_H-M   'P 1'
#
loop_
_entity.id
_entity.type
_entity.pdbx_description
1 polymer ?
#
loop_
_entity_poly.entity_id
_entity_poly.type
_entity_poly.pdbx_seq_one_letter_code
_entity_poly.pdbx_strand_id
1 'polypeptide(L)'
;QEAIFELSRGEQDLIDDLKLARKAYHDPMLKLSIMSEEELTHIFGNLDAYIPLHEDLLVQLSKVTDPDGTVGEIGQIFANWLPRLNAYKDYCSNQLA
;
A
#
# COMPACT_ATOMS: atom_id res chain seq x y z
N GLN A 1 -4.14 9.72 -19.60
CA GLN A 1 -4.93 8.48 -19.45
C GLN A 1 -4.02 7.28 -19.21
N GLU A 2 -3.08 6.93 -20.09
CA GLU A 2 -2.14 5.80 -19.86
C GLU A 2 -1.38 5.87 -18.52
N ALA A 3 -0.77 7.01 -18.19
CA ALA A 3 -0.05 7.16 -16.92
C ALA A 3 -0.94 6.94 -15.67
N ILE A 4 -2.24 7.29 -15.75
CA ILE A 4 -3.19 7.09 -14.64
C ILE A 4 -3.53 5.60 -14.49
N PHE A 5 -3.68 4.93 -15.63
CA PHE A 5 -3.90 3.48 -15.67
C PHE A 5 -2.67 2.71 -15.15
N GLU A 6 -1.46 3.07 -15.60
CA GLU A 6 -0.21 2.49 -15.12
C GLU A 6 -0.04 2.68 -13.61
N LEU A 7 -0.37 3.87 -13.09
CA LEU A 7 -0.36 4.12 -11.66
C LEU A 7 -1.35 3.22 -10.92
N SER A 8 -2.60 3.14 -11.37
CA SER A 8 -3.62 2.31 -10.73
C SER A 8 -3.23 0.82 -10.74
N ARG A 9 -2.58 0.37 -11.81
CA ARG A 9 -2.06 -0.99 -11.89
C ARG A 9 -0.90 -1.20 -10.92
N GLY A 10 0.05 -0.27 -10.85
CA GLY A 10 1.17 -0.34 -9.91
C GLY A 10 0.71 -0.38 -8.45
N GLU A 11 -0.34 0.38 -8.11
CA GLU A 11 -0.96 0.36 -6.79
C GLU A 11 -1.61 -1.01 -6.49
N GLN A 12 -2.28 -1.62 -7.47
CA GLN A 12 -2.83 -2.96 -7.33
C GLN A 12 -1.74 -4.01 -7.11
N ASP A 13 -0.68 -3.98 -7.92
CA ASP A 13 0.45 -4.90 -7.82
C ASP A 13 1.14 -4.76 -6.43
N LEU A 14 1.34 -3.53 -5.95
CA LEU A 14 1.89 -3.25 -4.61
C LEU A 14 1.01 -3.83 -3.49
N ILE A 15 -0.32 -3.64 -3.56
CA ILE A 15 -1.25 -4.17 -2.57
C ILE A 15 -1.19 -5.69 -2.51
N ASP A 16 -1.10 -6.35 -3.67
CA ASP A 16 -1.04 -7.81 -3.75
C ASP A 16 0.27 -8.34 -3.17
N ASP A 17 1.39 -7.67 -3.44
CA ASP A 17 2.69 -7.99 -2.84
C ASP A 17 2.71 -7.79 -1.32
N LEU A 18 2.13 -6.70 -0.80
CA LEU A 18 2.02 -6.47 0.64
C LEU A 18 1.12 -7.51 1.31
N LYS A 19 0.01 -7.90 0.67
CA LYS A 19 -0.86 -8.98 1.16
C LYS A 19 -0.16 -10.33 1.14
N LEU A 20 0.66 -10.59 0.12
CA LEU A 20 1.49 -11.79 0.03
C LEU A 20 2.51 -11.82 1.17
N ALA A 21 3.25 -10.72 1.39
CA ALA A 21 4.20 -10.58 2.49
C ALA A 21 3.55 -10.89 3.84
N ARG A 22 2.35 -10.33 4.08
CA ARG A 22 1.57 -10.60 5.30
C ARG A 22 1.21 -12.09 5.44
N LYS A 23 0.50 -12.63 4.44
CA LYS A 23 -0.13 -13.94 4.55
C LYS A 23 0.86 -15.11 4.44
N ALA A 24 1.90 -14.97 3.62
CA ALA A 24 2.85 -16.04 3.35
C ALA A 24 4.05 -16.05 4.30
N TYR A 25 4.38 -14.90 4.91
CA TYR A 25 5.57 -14.77 5.76
C TYR A 25 5.26 -14.27 7.16
N HIS A 26 4.69 -13.07 7.30
CA HIS A 26 4.42 -12.46 8.61
C HIS A 26 3.54 -13.34 9.51
N ASP A 27 2.31 -13.63 9.06
CA ASP A 27 1.32 -14.34 9.88
C ASP A 27 1.78 -15.76 10.26
N PRO A 28 2.36 -16.55 9.35
CA PRO A 28 2.91 -17.86 9.70
C PRO A 28 4.05 -17.78 10.72
N MET A 29 4.99 -16.84 10.56
CA MET A 29 6.13 -16.69 11.49
C MET A 29 5.68 -16.30 12.89
N LEU A 30 4.71 -15.39 13.01
CA LEU A 30 4.12 -15.00 14.28
C LEU A 30 3.37 -16.18 14.92
N LYS A 31 2.48 -16.83 14.15
CA LYS A 31 1.63 -17.93 14.63
C LYS A 31 2.45 -19.14 15.09
N LEU A 32 3.56 -19.42 14.42
CA LEU A 32 4.48 -20.51 14.77
C LEU A 32 5.53 -20.10 15.81
N SER A 33 5.48 -18.85 16.29
CA SER A 33 6.44 -18.28 17.26
C SER A 33 7.89 -18.39 16.79
N ILE A 34 8.12 -18.25 15.48
CA ILE A 34 9.45 -18.22 14.88
C ILE A 34 10.14 -16.88 15.17
N MET A 35 9.36 -15.80 15.14
CA MET A 35 9.77 -14.44 15.53
C MET A 35 8.65 -13.77 16.31
N SER A 36 9.04 -12.81 17.14
CA SER A 36 8.13 -11.94 17.88
C SER A 36 7.49 -10.88 16.96
N GLU A 37 6.39 -10.29 17.43
CA GLU A 37 5.73 -9.16 16.76
C GLU A 37 6.68 -7.97 16.54
N GLU A 38 7.57 -7.70 17.50
CA GLU A 38 8.54 -6.60 17.41
C GLU A 38 9.55 -6.85 16.27
N GLU A 39 10.11 -8.06 16.20
CA GLU A 39 11.03 -8.45 15.11
C GLU A 39 10.34 -8.42 13.75
N LEU A 40 9.09 -8.90 13.68
CA LEU A 40 8.31 -8.89 12.44
C LEU A 40 7.91 -7.48 12.01
N THR A 41 7.55 -6.60 12.95
CA THR A 41 7.29 -5.19 12.66
C THR A 41 8.54 -4.48 12.14
N HIS A 42 9.72 -4.85 12.64
CA HIS A 42 10.98 -4.31 12.13
C HIS A 42 11.27 -4.76 10.69
N ILE A 43 10.94 -6.01 10.33
CA ILE A 43 11.17 -6.57 8.98
C ILE A 43 10.12 -6.09 7.97
N PHE A 44 8.84 -6.09 8.33
CA PHE A 44 7.73 -5.87 7.41
C PHE A 44 7.09 -4.48 7.53
N GLY A 45 7.41 -3.74 8.59
CA GLY A 45 6.74 -2.49 8.92
C GLY A 45 5.28 -2.72 9.33
N ASN A 46 4.49 -1.63 9.30
CA ASN A 46 3.08 -1.68 9.65
C ASN A 46 2.20 -2.04 8.44
N LEU A 47 2.20 -3.32 8.07
CA LEU A 47 1.40 -3.82 6.93
C LEU A 47 -0.10 -3.50 7.07
N ASP A 48 -0.62 -3.44 8.29
CA ASP A 48 -2.02 -3.10 8.58
C ASP A 48 -2.34 -1.61 8.37
N ALA A 49 -1.34 -0.72 8.39
CA ALA A 49 -1.50 0.66 7.98
C ALA A 49 -1.30 0.85 6.46
N TYR A 50 -0.37 0.11 5.87
CA TYR A 50 0.02 0.28 4.47
C TYR A 50 -1.04 -0.23 3.48
N ILE A 51 -1.52 -1.46 3.68
CA ILE A 51 -2.46 -2.09 2.74
C ILE A 51 -3.74 -1.24 2.60
N PRO A 52 -4.43 -0.82 3.69
CA PRO A 52 -5.64 -0.02 3.56
C PRO A 52 -5.37 1.39 3.01
N LEU A 53 -4.16 1.92 3.18
CA LEU A 53 -3.78 3.22 2.62
C LEU A 53 -3.78 3.19 1.09
N HIS A 54 -3.22 2.13 0.49
CA HIS A 54 -3.18 1.97 -0.96
C HIS A 54 -4.54 1.50 -1.52
N GLU A 55 -5.26 0.64 -0.81
CA GLU A 55 -6.64 0.27 -1.19
C GLU A 55 -7.56 1.48 -1.27
N ASP A 56 -7.41 2.45 -0.35
CA ASP A 56 -8.17 3.70 -0.38
C ASP A 56 -7.87 4.53 -1.64
N LEU A 57 -6.62 4.58 -2.12
CA LEU A 57 -6.29 5.28 -3.35
C LEU A 57 -7.02 4.67 -4.55
N LEU A 58 -7.00 3.34 -4.67
CA LEU A 58 -7.72 2.65 -5.75
C LEU A 58 -9.23 2.91 -5.70
N VAL A 59 -9.82 2.90 -4.49
CA VAL A 59 -11.23 3.23 -4.30
C VAL A 59 -11.54 4.68 -4.66
N GLN A 60 -10.64 5.61 -4.39
CA GLN A 60 -10.83 7.02 -4.79
C GLN A 60 -10.68 7.20 -6.30
N LEU A 61 -9.70 6.56 -6.93
CA LEU A 61 -9.50 6.59 -8.38
C LEU A 61 -10.69 5.97 -9.11
N SER A 62 -11.21 4.83 -8.64
CA SER A 62 -12.38 4.19 -9.27
C SER A 62 -13.65 5.05 -9.23
N LYS A 63 -13.77 5.98 -8.29
CA LYS A 63 -14.92 6.90 -8.20
C LYS A 63 -14.87 8.02 -9.23
N VAL A 64 -13.70 8.32 -9.78
CA VAL A 64 -13.49 9.38 -10.79
C VAL A 64 -13.17 8.81 -12.17
N THR A 65 -13.18 7.49 -12.31
CA THR A 65 -13.09 6.80 -13.60
C THR A 65 -14.48 6.69 -14.20
N ASP A 66 -14.65 7.29 -15.37
CA ASP A 66 -15.89 7.21 -16.14
C ASP A 66 -16.10 5.78 -16.72
N PRO A 67 -17.34 5.43 -17.12
CA PRO A 67 -17.62 4.11 -17.70
C PRO A 67 -16.82 3.75 -18.95
N ASP A 68 -16.28 4.76 -19.65
CA ASP A 68 -15.40 4.58 -20.81
C ASP A 68 -13.92 4.35 -20.43
N GLY A 69 -13.61 4.34 -19.13
CA GLY A 69 -12.27 4.14 -18.58
C GLY A 69 -11.42 5.42 -18.51
N THR A 70 -11.97 6.58 -18.88
CA THR A 70 -11.24 7.85 -18.78
C THR A 70 -11.35 8.45 -17.39
N VAL A 71 -10.33 9.23 -17.02
CA VAL A 71 -10.31 9.96 -15.75
C VAL A 71 -10.15 11.44 -16.04
N GLY A 72 -11.08 12.25 -15.53
CA GLY A 72 -11.09 13.70 -15.74
C GLY A 72 -10.03 14.44 -14.93
N GLU A 73 -10.08 14.32 -13.60
CA GLU A 73 -9.15 15.00 -12.69
C GLU A 73 -8.76 14.11 -11.50
N ILE A 74 -7.47 14.04 -11.20
CA ILE A 74 -6.92 13.30 -10.05
C ILE A 74 -6.19 14.21 -9.04
N GLY A 75 -5.98 15.49 -9.36
CA GLY A 75 -5.12 16.38 -8.57
C GLY A 75 -5.53 16.47 -7.10
N GLN A 76 -6.83 16.65 -6.84
CA GLN A 76 -7.36 16.74 -5.47
C GLN A 76 -7.25 15.42 -4.69
N ILE A 77 -7.38 14.28 -5.37
CA ILE A 77 -7.19 12.95 -4.77
C ILE A 77 -5.75 12.83 -4.26
N PHE A 78 -4.78 13.15 -5.11
CA PHE A 78 -3.36 13.07 -4.77
C PHE A 78 -2.95 14.07 -3.71
N ALA A 79 -3.45 15.31 -3.76
CA ALA A 79 -3.18 16.33 -2.76
C ALA A 79 -3.60 15.89 -1.35
N ASN A 80 -4.70 15.14 -1.24
CA ASN A 80 -5.20 14.60 0.02
C ASN A 80 -4.52 13.28 0.42
N TRP A 81 -4.18 12.44 -0.56
CA TRP A 81 -3.65 11.10 -0.32
C TRP A 81 -2.14 11.08 -0.06
N LEU A 82 -1.34 11.80 -0.86
CA LEU A 82 0.14 11.78 -0.77
C LEU A 82 0.70 12.09 0.63
N PRO A 83 0.17 13.06 1.41
CA PRO A 83 0.67 13.32 2.76
C PRO A 83 0.56 12.10 3.70
N ARG A 84 -0.36 11.17 3.42
CA ARG A 84 -0.56 9.95 4.22
C ARG A 84 0.59 8.95 4.05
N LEU A 85 1.37 9.04 2.97
CA LEU A 85 2.58 8.23 2.80
C LEU A 85 3.63 8.48 3.89
N ASN A 86 3.49 9.53 4.70
CA ASN A 86 4.27 9.69 5.92
C ASN A 86 4.13 8.50 6.90
N ALA A 87 3.11 7.65 6.75
CA ALA A 87 3.01 6.37 7.45
C ALA A 87 4.24 5.45 7.25
N TYR A 88 4.94 5.58 6.12
CA TYR A 88 6.15 4.80 5.84
C TYR A 88 7.41 5.33 6.52
N LYS A 89 7.38 6.52 7.13
CA LYS A 89 8.56 7.22 7.62
C LYS A 89 9.39 6.35 8.58
N ASP A 90 8.74 5.75 9.57
CA ASP A 90 9.44 4.99 10.60
C ASP A 90 10.05 3.72 10.03
N TYR A 91 9.31 2.99 9.19
CA TYR A 91 9.81 1.80 8.53
C TYR A 91 10.99 2.10 7.59
N CYS A 92 10.84 3.06 6.67
CA CYS A 92 11.89 3.39 5.71
C CYS A 92 13.12 4.03 6.36
N SER A 93 12.98 4.68 7.52
CA SER A 93 14.13 5.24 8.27
C SER A 93 15.01 4.17 8.93
N ASN A 94 14.48 2.96 9.11
CA ASN A 94 15.14 1.85 9.79
C ASN A 94 15.46 0.68 8.86
N GLN A 95 15.13 0.79 7.57
CA GLN A 95 15.45 -0.20 6.56
C GLN A 95 16.97 -0.17 6.31
N LEU A 96 17.66 -1.27 6.59
CA LEU A 96 19.10 -1.39 6.35
C LEU A 96 19.38 -1.18 4.85
N ALA A 97 20.23 -0.19 4.54
CA ALA A 97 20.79 0.04 3.22
C ALA A 97 21.94 -0.94 2.93
#